data_AF-A0A562C6Y9-F1
#
_entry.id   AF-A0A562C6Y9-F1
#
_cell.length_a   1.000
_cell.length_b   1.000
_cell.length_c   1.000
_cell.angle_alpha   90.00
_cell.angle_beta   90.00
_cell.angle_gamma   90.00
#
_symmetry.space_group_name_H-M   'P 1'
#
loop_
_entity.id
_entity.type
_entity.pdbx_description
1 polymer ?
#
loop_
_entity_poly.entity_id
_entity_poly.type
_entity_poly.pdbx_seq_one_letter_code
_entity_poly.pdbx_strand_id
1 'polypeptide(L)'
;MGMLVDGRWTPQGKGLTDARGRLRRPDSAFRHWITPDGSPGPTGEGGFRAEPGRYHLYVSRACPWAHRTTIFRELKGLQEIVGLSVTHWLMAEDGWTFRPGPGVVPDPLFGVETLWQLYVKSDPAYTGRVSVPVLWDKARGCIVSNESADILRMFNSAFDGVGAREGDYSPPELRGEIDAVNRRVYDGLNNGVYKAGFATSQEAYDEAVAVVFETLDWLEQRLSGQQWLVGGRLTEADWRLFTTLLRFDAVYHGHFKCNVRRLVDYPALWAYTRRLYAHPAVAPTVDFDHIRRHYYQSHRHINPTGIVPAGPLLDFSGG
;
A
#
# COMPACT_ATOMS: atom_id res chain seq x y z
N MET A 1 -17.06 1.32 3.36
CA MET A 1 -16.12 0.31 3.89
C MET A 1 -16.53 0.03 5.32
N GLY A 2 -16.53 -1.22 5.74
CA GLY A 2 -16.87 -1.60 7.12
C GLY A 2 -15.79 -1.22 8.12
N MET A 3 -16.06 -1.49 9.40
CA MET A 3 -15.13 -1.34 10.51
C MET A 3 -15.50 -2.32 11.63
N LEU A 4 -14.57 -2.56 12.55
CA LEU A 4 -14.88 -3.22 13.82
C LEU A 4 -15.32 -2.17 14.84
N VAL A 5 -16.32 -2.53 15.66
CA VAL A 5 -16.77 -1.78 16.85
C VAL A 5 -16.86 -2.80 17.98
N ASP A 6 -16.00 -2.64 18.98
CA ASP A 6 -15.85 -3.55 20.13
C ASP A 6 -15.76 -5.02 19.68
N GLY A 7 -14.89 -5.29 18.70
CA GLY A 7 -14.68 -6.63 18.13
C GLY A 7 -15.78 -7.14 17.20
N ARG A 8 -16.84 -6.36 16.94
CA ARG A 8 -17.96 -6.76 16.07
C ARG A 8 -17.88 -6.08 14.70
N TRP A 9 -17.98 -6.88 13.64
CA TRP A 9 -17.94 -6.35 12.27
C TRP A 9 -19.20 -5.53 11.96
N THR A 10 -18.99 -4.31 11.47
CA THR A 10 -20.04 -3.39 11.02
C THR A 10 -19.80 -3.05 9.54
N PRO A 11 -20.60 -3.58 8.59
CA PRO A 11 -20.41 -3.35 7.14
C PRO A 11 -20.51 -1.87 6.73
N GLN A 12 -21.32 -1.11 7.46
CA GLN A 12 -21.59 0.32 7.21
C GLN A 12 -20.91 1.17 8.29
N GLY A 13 -19.58 1.30 8.21
CA GLY A 13 -18.85 2.23 9.09
C GLY A 13 -19.14 3.70 8.75
N LYS A 14 -18.87 4.62 9.69
CA LYS A 14 -18.94 6.07 9.44
C LYS A 14 -18.17 6.45 8.17
N GLY A 15 -18.68 7.42 7.41
CA GLY A 15 -17.99 7.97 6.24
C GLY A 15 -16.60 8.49 6.61
N LEU A 16 -15.68 8.49 5.64
CA LEU A 16 -14.33 9.04 5.82
C LEU A 16 -14.26 10.52 5.48
N THR A 17 -15.35 11.16 5.06
CA THR A 17 -15.37 12.56 4.67
C THR A 17 -15.84 13.45 5.82
N ASP A 18 -15.21 14.63 5.96
CA ASP A 18 -15.66 15.66 6.87
C ASP A 18 -16.89 16.42 6.32
N ALA A 19 -17.44 17.34 7.11
CA ALA A 19 -18.61 18.13 6.71
C ALA A 19 -18.40 19.00 5.45
N ARG A 20 -17.15 19.19 5.02
CA ARG A 20 -16.78 19.92 3.80
C ARG A 20 -16.52 18.97 2.62
N GLY A 21 -16.72 17.67 2.81
CA GLY A 21 -16.53 16.64 1.78
C GLY A 21 -15.08 16.19 1.59
N ARG A 22 -14.15 16.58 2.49
CA ARG A 22 -12.74 16.18 2.39
C ARG A 22 -12.50 14.84 3.07
N LEU A 23 -11.75 13.96 2.40
CA LEU A 23 -11.34 12.67 2.97
C LEU A 23 -10.39 12.85 4.17
N ARG A 24 -10.71 12.20 5.28
CA ARG A 24 -9.91 12.04 6.49
C ARG A 24 -9.57 10.57 6.68
N ARG A 25 -8.30 10.24 6.51
CA ARG A 25 -7.79 8.88 6.73
C ARG A 25 -7.43 8.73 8.22
N PRO A 26 -7.95 7.71 8.91
CA PRO A 26 -7.52 7.41 10.28
C PRO A 26 -6.11 6.83 10.28
N ASP A 27 -5.40 7.02 11.39
CA ASP A 27 -4.08 6.43 11.61
C ASP A 27 -4.15 4.91 11.80
N SER A 28 -3.04 4.24 11.50
CA SER A 28 -2.85 2.80 11.74
C SER A 28 -2.75 2.51 13.24
N ALA A 29 -3.42 1.46 13.71
CA ALA A 29 -3.56 1.17 15.14
C ALA A 29 -2.42 0.31 15.71
N PHE A 30 -1.99 -0.71 14.98
CA PHE A 30 -0.92 -1.61 15.42
C PHE A 30 0.41 -1.07 14.91
N ARG A 31 1.28 -0.68 15.84
CA ARG A 31 2.51 0.07 15.58
C ARG A 31 3.72 -0.50 16.32
N HIS A 32 3.78 -1.82 16.52
CA HIS A 32 4.98 -2.50 17.02
C HIS A 32 6.02 -2.67 15.91
N TRP A 33 7.24 -3.01 16.29
CA TRP A 33 8.37 -3.13 15.36
C TRP A 33 9.11 -4.45 15.51
N ILE A 34 9.42 -5.07 14.38
CA ILE A 34 10.41 -6.15 14.32
C ILE A 34 11.80 -5.50 14.37
N THR A 35 12.64 -5.94 15.31
CA THR A 35 14.03 -5.51 15.45
C THR A 35 14.95 -6.74 15.48
N PRO A 36 16.25 -6.60 15.19
CA PRO A 36 17.17 -7.75 15.14
C PRO A 36 17.24 -8.56 16.44
N ASP A 37 17.05 -7.91 17.59
CA ASP A 37 17.16 -8.48 18.93
C ASP A 37 15.82 -8.56 19.68
N GLY A 38 14.75 -7.98 19.13
CA GLY A 38 13.45 -7.89 19.79
C GLY A 38 13.29 -6.71 20.75
N SER A 39 14.26 -5.78 20.80
CA SER A 39 14.07 -4.49 21.46
C SER A 39 12.88 -3.71 20.88
N PRO A 40 12.22 -2.83 21.65
CA PRO A 40 11.16 -1.97 21.11
C PRO A 40 11.69 -1.05 20.00
N GLY A 41 10.88 -0.83 18.96
CA GLY A 41 11.16 0.19 17.96
C GLY A 41 10.70 1.58 18.40
N PRO A 42 10.57 2.54 17.46
CA PRO A 42 10.12 3.90 17.75
C PRO A 42 8.72 4.00 18.38
N THR A 43 7.88 2.98 18.22
CA THR A 43 6.52 2.92 18.74
C THR A 43 6.16 1.51 19.21
N GLY A 44 5.12 1.40 20.03
CA GLY A 44 4.63 0.13 20.55
C GLY A 44 5.63 -0.56 21.49
N GLU A 45 5.31 -1.80 21.82
CA GLU A 45 6.13 -2.67 22.68
C GLU A 45 7.16 -3.50 21.89
N GLY A 46 8.19 -3.98 22.60
CA GLY A 46 9.17 -4.94 22.10
C GLY A 46 8.72 -6.41 22.18
N GLY A 47 9.67 -7.32 22.00
CA GLY A 47 9.47 -8.77 21.98
C GLY A 47 9.27 -9.36 20.59
N PHE A 48 9.48 -8.57 19.53
CA PHE A 48 9.36 -8.97 18.13
C PHE A 48 10.76 -9.07 17.50
N ARG A 49 11.44 -10.18 17.75
CA ARG A 49 12.78 -10.42 17.20
C ARG A 49 12.70 -10.95 15.76
N ALA A 50 13.54 -10.43 14.87
CA ALA A 50 13.68 -10.93 13.52
C ALA A 50 14.11 -12.41 13.51
N GLU A 51 13.16 -13.30 13.23
CA GLU A 51 13.33 -14.76 13.28
C GLU A 51 12.70 -15.37 12.02
N PRO A 52 13.47 -16.13 11.20
CA PRO A 52 12.95 -16.78 10.01
C PRO A 52 11.77 -17.70 10.33
N GLY A 53 10.73 -17.60 9.52
CA GLY A 53 9.53 -18.42 9.69
C GLY A 53 8.65 -18.01 10.86
N ARG A 54 8.91 -16.92 11.60
CA ARG A 54 8.02 -16.43 12.67
C ARG A 54 6.88 -15.54 12.17
N TYR A 55 7.11 -14.77 11.11
CA TYR A 55 6.19 -13.73 10.67
C TYR A 55 5.39 -14.12 9.43
N HIS A 56 4.20 -13.53 9.29
CA HIS A 56 3.33 -13.73 8.15
C HIS A 56 2.73 -12.39 7.70
N LEU A 57 2.66 -12.16 6.41
CA LEU A 57 2.17 -10.93 5.80
C LEU A 57 0.84 -11.19 5.09
N TYR A 58 -0.21 -10.45 5.45
CA TYR A 58 -1.49 -10.46 4.76
C TYR A 58 -1.64 -9.20 3.91
N VAL A 59 -1.91 -9.37 2.62
CA VAL A 59 -1.95 -8.27 1.64
C VAL A 59 -3.15 -8.38 0.70
N SER A 60 -3.42 -7.28 -0.01
CA SER A 60 -4.14 -7.34 -1.28
C SER A 60 -3.18 -6.88 -2.39
N ARG A 61 -3.12 -7.59 -3.52
CA ARG A 61 -2.35 -7.15 -4.70
C ARG A 61 -2.87 -5.82 -5.26
N ALA A 62 -4.13 -5.49 -5.00
CA ALA A 62 -4.73 -4.24 -5.44
C ALA A 62 -4.26 -3.02 -4.65
N CYS A 63 -3.93 -3.17 -3.37
CA CYS A 63 -3.68 -2.07 -2.45
C CYS A 63 -2.25 -1.50 -2.62
N PRO A 64 -2.06 -0.18 -2.86
CA PRO A 64 -0.73 0.41 -3.01
C PRO A 64 0.08 0.35 -1.71
N TRP A 65 -0.55 0.50 -0.54
CA TRP A 65 0.13 0.39 0.75
C TRP A 65 0.68 -1.02 1.01
N ALA A 66 -0.11 -2.05 0.68
CA ALA A 66 0.32 -3.44 0.80
C ALA A 66 1.32 -3.84 -0.29
N HIS A 67 1.21 -3.24 -1.48
CA HIS A 67 2.15 -3.49 -2.57
C HIS A 67 3.58 -3.07 -2.18
N ARG A 68 3.74 -1.99 -1.39
CA ARG A 68 5.04 -1.57 -0.87
C ARG A 68 5.72 -2.69 -0.07
N THR A 69 4.97 -3.36 0.82
CA THR A 69 5.54 -4.40 1.70
C THR A 69 5.89 -5.65 0.90
N THR A 70 5.10 -6.00 -0.13
CA THR A 70 5.46 -7.09 -1.03
C THR A 70 6.70 -6.78 -1.86
N ILE A 71 6.88 -5.53 -2.32
CA ILE A 71 8.11 -5.13 -3.04
C ILE A 71 9.33 -5.32 -2.13
N PHE A 72 9.26 -4.84 -0.88
CA PHE A 72 10.37 -5.00 0.07
C PHE A 72 10.62 -6.47 0.42
N ARG A 73 9.57 -7.29 0.55
CA ARG A 73 9.71 -8.75 0.73
C ARG A 73 10.52 -9.38 -0.41
N GLU A 74 10.28 -8.97 -1.67
CA GLU A 74 11.02 -9.50 -2.82
C GLU A 74 12.44 -8.93 -2.94
N LEU A 75 12.61 -7.62 -2.75
CA LEU A 75 13.91 -6.94 -2.84
C LEU A 75 14.90 -7.49 -1.82
N LYS A 76 14.44 -7.66 -0.58
CA LYS A 76 15.23 -8.13 0.56
C LYS A 76 15.30 -9.66 0.67
N GLY A 77 14.77 -10.41 -0.30
CA GLY A 77 14.90 -11.87 -0.31
C GLY A 77 14.15 -12.58 0.84
N LEU A 78 13.04 -12.00 1.31
CA LEU A 78 12.33 -12.47 2.51
C LEU A 78 11.26 -13.52 2.20
N GLN A 79 11.24 -14.09 1.00
CA GLN A 79 10.13 -14.93 0.55
C GLN A 79 9.97 -16.21 1.38
N GLU A 80 11.09 -16.82 1.77
CA GLU A 80 11.14 -18.00 2.62
C GLU A 80 11.15 -17.65 4.13
N ILE A 81 11.37 -16.38 4.48
CA ILE A 81 11.49 -15.89 5.86
C ILE A 81 10.13 -15.41 6.38
N VAL A 82 9.35 -14.73 5.54
CA VAL A 82 8.06 -14.14 5.87
C VAL A 82 6.99 -14.73 4.95
N GLY A 83 6.06 -15.47 5.55
CA GLY A 83 4.94 -16.07 4.84
C GLY A 83 4.02 -15.00 4.23
N LEU A 84 3.20 -15.39 3.25
CA LEU A 84 2.34 -14.47 2.52
C LEU A 84 0.94 -15.08 2.32
N SER A 85 -0.09 -14.30 2.61
CA SER A 85 -1.46 -14.54 2.17
C SER A 85 -1.99 -13.33 1.41
N VAL A 86 -2.81 -13.59 0.41
CA VAL A 86 -3.32 -12.60 -0.54
C VAL A 86 -4.84 -12.67 -0.52
N THR A 87 -5.48 -11.56 -0.13
CA THR A 87 -6.93 -11.45 -0.10
C THR A 87 -7.52 -11.41 -1.50
N HIS A 88 -8.80 -11.76 -1.61
CA HIS A 88 -9.60 -11.53 -2.80
C HIS A 88 -9.74 -10.03 -3.09
N TRP A 89 -9.64 -9.64 -4.36
CA TRP A 89 -9.68 -8.22 -4.79
C TRP A 89 -10.99 -7.52 -4.43
N LEU A 90 -12.12 -8.24 -4.51
CA LEU A 90 -13.45 -7.71 -4.22
C LEU A 90 -13.63 -7.48 -2.72
N MET A 91 -13.64 -6.20 -2.33
CA MET A 91 -13.86 -5.75 -0.96
C MET A 91 -15.29 -5.22 -0.81
N ALA A 92 -16.22 -6.12 -0.49
CA ALA A 92 -17.65 -5.84 -0.38
C ALA A 92 -18.09 -5.62 1.09
N GLU A 93 -19.22 -6.19 1.50
CA GLU A 93 -19.82 -6.01 2.83
C GLU A 93 -18.94 -6.54 3.97
N ASP A 94 -18.22 -7.65 3.74
CA ASP A 94 -17.33 -8.27 4.73
C ASP A 94 -15.91 -7.69 4.76
N GLY A 95 -15.66 -6.63 3.97
CA GLY A 95 -14.33 -6.08 3.80
C GLY A 95 -13.42 -7.01 3.00
N TRP A 96 -12.18 -7.17 3.45
CA TRP A 96 -11.20 -8.04 2.79
C TRP A 96 -11.47 -9.51 3.14
N THR A 97 -11.57 -10.36 2.11
CA THR A 97 -11.92 -11.79 2.26
C THR A 97 -10.84 -12.69 1.67
N PHE A 98 -10.82 -13.96 2.05
CA PHE A 98 -9.98 -15.01 1.47
C PHE A 98 -10.80 -15.99 0.60
N ARG A 99 -11.94 -15.51 0.06
CA ARG A 99 -12.76 -16.29 -0.88
C ARG A 99 -11.90 -16.74 -2.08
N PRO A 100 -12.08 -17.99 -2.57
CA PRO A 100 -11.32 -18.48 -3.72
C PRO A 100 -11.44 -17.56 -4.94
N GLY A 101 -10.33 -17.35 -5.63
CA GLY A 101 -10.25 -16.59 -6.87
C GLY A 101 -8.82 -16.56 -7.42
N PRO A 102 -8.63 -16.22 -8.71
CA PRO A 102 -7.30 -16.02 -9.30
C PRO A 102 -6.41 -15.14 -8.42
N GLY A 103 -5.16 -15.55 -8.18
CA GLY A 103 -4.18 -14.79 -7.39
C GLY A 103 -4.44 -14.70 -5.88
N VAL A 104 -5.55 -15.26 -5.38
CA VAL A 104 -5.82 -15.37 -3.93
C VAL A 104 -4.91 -16.45 -3.35
N VAL A 105 -4.28 -16.14 -2.23
CA VAL A 105 -3.49 -17.09 -1.43
C VAL A 105 -4.18 -17.15 -0.07
N PRO A 106 -4.84 -18.27 0.28
CA PRO A 106 -5.61 -18.36 1.51
C PRO A 106 -4.72 -18.22 2.75
N ASP A 107 -5.35 -18.05 3.91
CA ASP A 107 -4.65 -18.07 5.19
C ASP A 107 -4.25 -19.49 5.59
N PRO A 108 -2.95 -19.86 5.63
CA PRO A 108 -2.53 -21.19 6.05
C PRO A 108 -2.48 -21.33 7.59
N LEU A 109 -2.65 -20.24 8.35
CA LEU A 109 -2.43 -20.25 9.79
C LEU A 109 -3.70 -20.62 10.57
N PHE A 110 -4.82 -19.98 10.23
CA PHE A 110 -6.07 -20.13 10.96
C PHE A 110 -7.26 -20.44 10.05
N GLY A 111 -7.08 -20.39 8.72
CA GLY A 111 -8.15 -20.56 7.76
C GLY A 111 -9.21 -19.47 7.85
N VAL A 112 -8.83 -18.23 8.21
CA VAL A 112 -9.80 -17.13 8.28
C VAL A 112 -10.45 -16.87 6.92
N GLU A 113 -11.76 -16.60 6.93
CA GLU A 113 -12.51 -16.23 5.73
C GLU A 113 -12.41 -14.74 5.43
N THR A 114 -12.18 -13.93 6.47
CA THR A 114 -12.12 -12.47 6.39
C THR A 114 -10.93 -11.92 7.18
N LEU A 115 -10.38 -10.80 6.72
CA LEU A 115 -9.22 -10.19 7.38
C LEU A 115 -9.55 -9.68 8.78
N TRP A 116 -10.79 -9.24 9.02
CA TRP A 116 -11.17 -8.69 10.32
C TRP A 116 -11.15 -9.73 11.43
N GLN A 117 -11.26 -11.02 11.11
CA GLN A 117 -11.08 -12.10 12.09
C GLN A 117 -9.68 -12.10 12.71
N LEU A 118 -8.63 -11.71 11.95
CA LEU A 118 -7.27 -11.55 12.50
C LEU A 118 -7.18 -10.37 13.47
N TYR A 119 -7.87 -9.27 13.17
CA TYR A 119 -7.93 -8.11 14.06
C TYR A 119 -8.60 -8.48 15.39
N VAL A 120 -9.76 -9.16 15.34
CA VAL A 120 -10.45 -9.65 16.55
C VAL A 120 -9.59 -10.66 17.31
N LYS A 121 -8.83 -11.51 16.61
CA LYS A 121 -7.92 -12.47 17.23
C LYS A 121 -6.75 -11.79 17.95
N SER A 122 -6.27 -10.65 17.42
CA SER A 122 -5.21 -9.86 18.04
C SER A 122 -5.70 -8.99 19.19
N ASP A 123 -6.90 -8.43 19.06
CA ASP A 123 -7.57 -7.59 20.05
C ASP A 123 -9.10 -7.78 19.95
N PRO A 124 -9.70 -8.56 20.87
CA PRO A 124 -11.13 -8.83 20.86
C PRO A 124 -12.02 -7.59 21.08
N ALA A 125 -11.46 -6.48 21.58
CA ALA A 125 -12.17 -5.23 21.80
C ALA A 125 -11.85 -4.18 20.71
N TYR A 126 -11.15 -4.56 19.64
CA TYR A 126 -10.69 -3.63 18.63
C TYR A 126 -11.85 -2.83 18.02
N THR A 127 -11.69 -1.50 18.05
CA THR A 127 -12.55 -0.56 17.34
C THR A 127 -11.72 0.20 16.31
N GLY A 128 -12.02 0.02 15.04
CA GLY A 128 -11.25 0.66 13.98
C GLY A 128 -11.39 0.02 12.61
N ARG A 129 -10.63 0.55 11.65
CA ARG A 129 -10.62 0.06 10.28
C ARG A 129 -9.77 -1.19 10.17
N VAL A 130 -10.25 -2.13 9.35
CA VAL A 130 -9.52 -3.35 9.01
C VAL A 130 -8.83 -3.14 7.67
N SER A 131 -7.51 -2.99 7.70
CA SER A 131 -6.71 -2.60 6.54
C SER A 131 -5.69 -3.67 6.17
N VAL A 132 -5.29 -3.68 4.90
CA VAL A 132 -4.03 -4.33 4.47
C VAL A 132 -2.96 -3.25 4.24
N PRO A 133 -1.67 -3.54 4.48
CA PRO A 133 -1.11 -4.82 4.91
C PRO A 133 -1.33 -5.10 6.41
N VAL A 134 -1.21 -6.37 6.80
CA VAL A 134 -1.08 -6.81 8.20
C VAL A 134 0.17 -7.68 8.32
N LEU A 135 1.09 -7.30 9.20
CA LEU A 135 2.24 -8.12 9.61
C LEU A 135 1.90 -8.82 10.92
N TRP A 136 1.83 -10.14 10.87
CA TRP A 136 1.39 -11.02 11.96
C TRP A 136 2.56 -11.76 12.59
N ASP A 137 2.58 -11.83 13.92
CA ASP A 137 3.50 -12.67 14.70
C ASP A 137 2.84 -14.01 15.02
N LYS A 138 3.37 -15.11 14.46
CA LYS A 138 2.85 -16.46 14.72
C LYS A 138 3.15 -16.95 16.12
N ALA A 139 4.26 -16.51 16.72
CA ALA A 139 4.67 -16.95 18.05
C ALA A 139 3.81 -16.31 19.13
N ARG A 140 3.50 -15.01 18.99
CA ARG A 140 2.65 -14.28 19.95
C ARG A 140 1.17 -14.31 19.61
N GLY A 141 0.82 -14.66 18.39
CA GLY A 141 -0.57 -14.73 17.94
C GLY A 141 -1.24 -13.36 17.87
N CYS A 142 -0.50 -12.32 17.48
CA CYS A 142 -0.99 -10.94 17.40
C CYS A 142 -0.47 -10.20 16.15
N ILE A 143 -1.08 -9.06 15.85
CA ILE A 143 -0.62 -8.14 14.82
C ILE A 143 0.59 -7.35 15.35
N VAL A 144 1.71 -7.40 14.62
CA VAL A 144 2.87 -6.53 14.86
C VAL A 144 2.56 -5.13 14.36
N SER A 145 2.21 -5.02 13.08
CA SER A 145 1.94 -3.72 12.45
C SER A 145 0.94 -3.84 11.32
N ASN A 146 0.08 -2.83 11.20
CA ASN A 146 -0.72 -2.58 10.00
C ASN A 146 -0.34 -1.27 9.30
N GLU A 147 0.83 -0.70 9.63
CA GLU A 147 1.39 0.50 9.01
C GLU A 147 2.43 0.13 7.96
N SER A 148 2.10 0.35 6.67
CA SER A 148 2.99 0.01 5.57
C SER A 148 4.37 0.69 5.65
N ALA A 149 4.44 1.96 6.08
CA ALA A 149 5.70 2.69 6.14
C ALA A 149 6.66 2.10 7.18
N ASP A 150 6.13 1.65 8.31
CA ASP A 150 6.91 1.01 9.37
C ASP A 150 7.38 -0.37 8.91
N ILE A 151 6.48 -1.17 8.30
CA ILE A 151 6.81 -2.51 7.79
C ILE A 151 7.94 -2.44 6.74
N LEU A 152 7.95 -1.40 5.89
CA LEU A 152 9.03 -1.19 4.92
C LEU A 152 10.38 -1.07 5.61
N ARG A 153 10.45 -0.26 6.66
CA ARG A 153 11.69 -0.03 7.42
C ARG A 153 12.10 -1.26 8.23
N MET A 154 11.14 -2.04 8.73
CA MET A 154 11.43 -3.34 9.34
C MET A 154 12.05 -4.30 8.33
N PHE A 155 11.43 -4.46 7.15
CA PHE A 155 11.96 -5.35 6.11
C PHE A 155 13.30 -4.87 5.53
N ASN A 156 13.54 -3.56 5.54
CA ASN A 156 14.79 -2.98 5.06
C ASN A 156 16.03 -3.48 5.80
N SER A 157 15.95 -3.70 7.11
CA SER A 157 17.14 -4.02 7.92
C SER A 157 16.97 -5.03 9.05
N ALA A 158 15.75 -5.26 9.57
CA ALA A 158 15.59 -6.11 10.76
C ALA A 158 16.07 -7.55 10.53
N PHE A 159 15.94 -8.05 9.29
CA PHE A 159 16.27 -9.43 8.91
C PHE A 159 17.68 -9.61 8.34
N ASP A 160 18.52 -8.56 8.32
CA ASP A 160 19.87 -8.62 7.71
C ASP A 160 20.76 -9.69 8.34
N GLY A 161 20.67 -9.87 9.66
CA GLY A 161 21.42 -10.90 10.39
C GLY A 161 20.87 -12.33 10.28
N VAL A 162 19.74 -12.53 9.59
CA VAL A 162 19.03 -13.81 9.54
C VAL A 162 18.61 -14.23 8.13
N GLY A 163 19.33 -13.76 7.11
CA GLY A 163 19.23 -14.26 5.74
C GLY A 163 18.58 -13.30 4.73
N ALA A 164 18.30 -12.05 5.09
CA ALA A 164 17.89 -11.05 4.11
C ALA A 164 19.03 -10.76 3.11
N ARG A 165 18.66 -10.47 1.86
CA ARG A 165 19.60 -10.01 0.83
C ARG A 165 20.14 -8.62 1.21
N GLU A 166 21.41 -8.37 0.87
CA GLU A 166 22.00 -7.04 0.95
C GLU A 166 21.17 -5.99 0.19
N GLY A 167 21.11 -4.79 0.75
CA GLY A 167 20.38 -3.65 0.20
C GLY A 167 19.82 -2.79 1.32
N ASP A 168 20.12 -1.49 1.27
CA ASP A 168 19.57 -0.49 2.17
C ASP A 168 18.89 0.61 1.34
N TYR A 169 17.58 0.69 1.48
CA TYR A 169 16.71 1.64 0.79
C TYR A 169 16.34 2.84 1.67
N SER A 170 16.89 2.94 2.90
CA SER A 170 16.65 4.04 3.83
C SER A 170 17.91 4.39 4.64
N PRO A 171 19.05 4.62 3.95
CA PRO A 171 20.33 4.78 4.62
C PRO A 171 20.34 6.07 5.47
N PRO A 172 21.01 6.08 6.63
CA PRO A 172 20.92 7.18 7.60
C PRO A 172 21.22 8.56 7.00
N GLU A 173 22.19 8.66 6.11
CA GLU A 173 22.63 9.90 5.48
C GLU A 173 21.60 10.52 4.51
N LEU A 174 20.68 9.71 3.96
CA LEU A 174 19.61 10.18 3.06
C LEU A 174 18.26 10.31 3.76
N ARG A 175 18.13 9.82 5.01
CA ARG A 175 16.84 9.66 5.69
C ARG A 175 16.06 10.96 5.81
N GLY A 176 16.74 12.08 6.08
CA GLY A 176 16.09 13.40 6.16
C GLY A 176 15.45 13.83 4.84
N GLU A 177 16.14 13.65 3.72
CA GLU A 177 15.61 13.97 2.39
C GLU A 177 14.51 12.98 1.97
N ILE A 178 14.70 11.68 2.25
CA ILE A 178 13.69 10.63 2.04
C ILE A 178 12.38 11.00 2.76
N ASP A 179 12.45 11.41 4.03
CA ASP A 179 11.28 11.78 4.83
C ASP A 179 10.57 13.03 4.29
N ALA A 180 11.33 14.01 3.80
CA ALA A 180 10.77 15.22 3.18
C ALA A 180 10.03 14.89 1.87
N VAL A 181 10.67 14.12 0.98
CA VAL A 181 10.06 13.67 -0.29
C VAL A 181 8.83 12.81 -0.03
N ASN A 182 8.93 11.84 0.88
CA ASN A 182 7.83 10.94 1.23
C ASN A 182 6.59 11.67 1.73
N ARG A 183 6.78 12.74 2.53
CA ARG A 183 5.67 13.55 3.04
C ARG A 183 4.92 14.24 1.90
N ARG A 184 5.65 14.93 1.01
CA ARG A 184 5.06 15.60 -0.16
C ARG A 184 4.35 14.60 -1.07
N VAL A 185 4.99 13.48 -1.39
CA VAL A 185 4.41 12.43 -2.24
C VAL A 185 3.19 11.79 -1.58
N TYR A 186 3.21 11.55 -0.27
CA TYR A 186 2.07 10.99 0.44
C TYR A 186 0.87 11.94 0.42
N ASP A 187 1.07 13.18 0.85
CA ASP A 187 -0.02 14.15 1.02
C ASP A 187 -0.62 14.59 -0.31
N GLY A 188 0.25 14.83 -1.30
CA GLY A 188 -0.12 15.38 -2.59
C GLY A 188 -0.49 14.33 -3.64
N LEU A 189 0.05 13.10 -3.57
CA LEU A 189 -0.19 12.09 -4.59
C LEU A 189 -0.76 10.78 -4.03
N ASN A 190 -0.06 10.07 -3.13
CA ASN A 190 -0.50 8.74 -2.70
C ASN A 190 -1.88 8.77 -2.02
N ASN A 191 -2.10 9.75 -1.14
CA ASN A 191 -3.40 10.00 -0.52
C ASN A 191 -4.20 11.03 -1.33
N GLY A 192 -3.53 11.90 -2.09
CA GLY A 192 -4.15 12.92 -2.96
C GLY A 192 -5.18 12.34 -3.94
N VAL A 193 -4.83 11.26 -4.65
CA VAL A 193 -5.76 10.61 -5.59
C VAL A 193 -7.01 10.05 -4.91
N TYR A 194 -6.90 9.61 -3.64
CA TYR A 194 -8.04 9.17 -2.85
C TYR A 194 -8.88 10.35 -2.34
N LYS A 195 -8.24 11.46 -1.95
CA LYS A 195 -8.94 12.70 -1.58
C LYS A 195 -9.81 13.19 -2.74
N ALA A 196 -9.27 13.19 -3.97
CA ALA A 196 -10.02 13.55 -5.17
C ALA A 196 -11.13 12.51 -5.46
N GLY A 197 -10.79 11.22 -5.50
CA GLY A 197 -11.73 10.16 -5.87
C GLY A 197 -12.91 9.97 -4.91
N PHE A 198 -12.72 10.26 -3.62
CA PHE A 198 -13.75 10.16 -2.58
C PHE A 198 -14.36 11.49 -2.14
N ALA A 199 -13.99 12.60 -2.79
CA ALA A 199 -14.61 13.89 -2.50
C ALA A 199 -16.13 13.83 -2.70
N THR A 200 -16.88 14.44 -1.80
CA THR A 200 -18.36 14.53 -1.88
C THR A 200 -18.86 15.94 -2.20
N SER A 201 -17.96 16.87 -2.48
CA SER A 201 -18.24 18.23 -2.97
C SER A 201 -17.29 18.58 -4.11
N GLN A 202 -17.71 19.50 -4.99
CA GLN A 202 -16.90 19.95 -6.11
C GLN A 202 -15.64 20.66 -5.62
N GLU A 203 -15.76 21.49 -4.58
CA GLU A 203 -14.65 22.26 -4.01
C GLU A 203 -13.57 21.35 -3.41
N ALA A 204 -13.97 20.28 -2.70
CA ALA A 204 -13.01 19.32 -2.13
C ALA A 204 -12.31 18.50 -3.23
N TYR A 205 -13.03 18.20 -4.32
CA TYR A 205 -12.44 17.55 -5.49
C TYR A 205 -11.44 18.49 -6.19
N ASP A 206 -11.81 19.74 -6.48
CA ASP A 206 -10.98 20.72 -7.17
C ASP A 206 -9.68 21.01 -6.39
N GLU A 207 -9.79 21.17 -5.06
CA GLU A 207 -8.63 21.32 -4.17
C GLU A 207 -7.69 20.10 -4.26
N ALA A 208 -8.25 18.88 -4.15
CA ALA A 208 -7.45 17.66 -4.12
C ALA A 208 -6.79 17.37 -5.47
N VAL A 209 -7.52 17.53 -6.58
CA VAL A 209 -7.01 17.23 -7.92
C VAL A 209 -5.96 18.24 -8.36
N ALA A 210 -6.09 19.53 -7.98
CA ALA A 210 -5.05 20.53 -8.22
C ALA A 210 -3.72 20.12 -7.56
N VAL A 211 -3.74 19.75 -6.27
CA VAL A 211 -2.54 19.32 -5.54
C VAL A 211 -1.94 18.02 -6.13
N VAL A 212 -2.77 17.10 -6.63
CA VAL A 212 -2.29 15.90 -7.34
C VAL A 212 -1.44 16.28 -8.54
N PHE A 213 -1.94 17.18 -9.38
CA PHE A 213 -1.23 17.58 -10.60
C PHE A 213 -0.02 18.48 -10.32
N GLU A 214 -0.09 19.38 -9.33
CA GLU A 214 1.10 20.12 -8.85
C GLU A 214 2.20 19.17 -8.34
N THR A 215 1.82 18.07 -7.70
CA THR A 215 2.78 17.07 -7.21
C THR A 215 3.37 16.25 -8.36
N LEU A 216 2.57 15.88 -9.36
CA LEU A 216 3.05 15.20 -10.57
C LEU A 216 4.01 16.09 -11.38
N ASP A 217 3.69 17.37 -11.55
CA ASP A 217 4.57 18.32 -12.26
C ASP A 217 5.90 18.51 -11.53
N TRP A 218 5.89 18.60 -10.20
CA TRP A 218 7.12 18.63 -9.42
C TRP A 218 7.95 17.36 -9.56
N LEU A 219 7.31 16.18 -9.55
CA LEU A 219 7.99 14.91 -9.74
C LEU A 219 8.57 14.78 -11.15
N GLU A 220 7.84 15.22 -12.17
CA GLU A 220 8.31 15.23 -13.56
C GLU A 220 9.55 16.12 -13.72
N GLN A 221 9.51 17.34 -13.19
CA GLN A 221 10.65 18.24 -13.22
C GLN A 221 11.85 17.62 -12.50
N ARG A 222 11.64 17.03 -11.32
CA ARG A 222 12.70 16.37 -10.55
C ARG A 222 13.31 15.22 -11.34
N LEU A 223 12.50 14.28 -11.82
CA LEU A 223 12.95 13.07 -12.51
C LEU A 223 13.45 13.32 -13.94
N SER A 224 13.21 14.51 -14.50
CA SER A 224 13.86 14.95 -15.75
C SER A 224 15.37 15.19 -15.56
N GLY A 225 15.79 15.58 -14.35
CA GLY A 225 17.19 15.88 -14.04
C GLY A 225 17.95 14.74 -13.33
N GLN A 226 17.27 13.71 -12.83
CA GLN A 226 17.89 12.63 -12.06
C GLN A 226 17.14 11.31 -12.20
N GLN A 227 17.87 10.21 -12.06
CA GLN A 227 17.32 8.85 -12.25
C GLN A 227 16.37 8.39 -11.13
N TRP A 228 16.65 8.81 -9.89
CA TRP A 228 15.94 8.37 -8.68
C TRP A 228 15.52 9.57 -7.83
N LEU A 229 14.55 9.40 -6.94
CA LEU A 229 14.00 10.52 -6.18
C LEU A 229 14.99 11.16 -5.21
N VAL A 230 15.94 10.43 -4.63
CA VAL A 230 16.82 10.94 -3.56
C VAL A 230 18.25 10.45 -3.74
N GLY A 231 19.22 11.35 -3.56
CA GLY A 231 20.64 11.00 -3.46
C GLY A 231 21.25 10.24 -4.64
N GLY A 232 20.62 10.25 -5.83
CA GLY A 232 21.07 9.48 -6.99
C GLY A 232 21.02 7.96 -6.78
N ARG A 233 20.24 7.47 -5.80
CA ARG A 233 20.11 6.04 -5.47
C ARG A 233 18.64 5.65 -5.36
N LEU A 234 18.36 4.36 -5.56
CA LEU A 234 17.03 3.80 -5.40
C LEU A 234 16.71 3.64 -3.91
N THR A 235 15.62 4.24 -3.43
CA THR A 235 15.25 4.33 -2.01
C THR A 235 13.81 3.90 -1.74
N GLU A 236 13.39 3.86 -0.47
CA GLU A 236 11.99 3.64 -0.08
C GLU A 236 11.04 4.69 -0.69
N ALA A 237 11.54 5.90 -0.97
CA ALA A 237 10.74 6.96 -1.58
C ALA A 237 10.29 6.57 -2.99
N ASP A 238 11.19 5.96 -3.76
CA ASP A 238 10.91 5.51 -5.12
C ASP A 238 9.83 4.43 -5.15
N TRP A 239 9.93 3.46 -4.24
CA TRP A 239 8.95 2.37 -4.14
C TRP A 239 7.59 2.85 -3.63
N ARG A 240 7.58 3.82 -2.71
CA ARG A 240 6.34 4.46 -2.23
C ARG A 240 5.65 5.24 -3.34
N LEU A 241 6.40 5.91 -4.21
CA LEU A 241 5.89 6.60 -5.40
C LEU A 241 5.37 5.60 -6.46
N PHE A 242 6.20 4.62 -6.82
CA PHE A 242 5.93 3.62 -7.86
C PHE A 242 4.57 2.97 -7.71
N THR A 243 4.22 2.55 -6.48
CA THR A 243 2.94 1.88 -6.22
C THR A 243 1.71 2.74 -6.55
N THR A 244 1.84 4.07 -6.54
CA THR A 244 0.78 4.97 -7.01
C THR A 244 0.85 5.20 -8.52
N LEU A 245 2.04 5.45 -9.08
CA LEU A 245 2.20 5.67 -10.52
C LEU A 245 1.70 4.47 -11.35
N LEU A 246 2.06 3.25 -10.95
CA LEU A 246 1.63 2.00 -11.60
C LEU A 246 0.10 1.88 -11.73
N ARG A 247 -0.66 2.48 -10.80
CA ARG A 247 -2.12 2.43 -10.74
C ARG A 247 -2.78 3.65 -11.38
N PHE A 248 -2.00 4.67 -11.76
CA PHE A 248 -2.54 5.97 -12.12
C PHE A 248 -3.42 5.87 -13.36
N ASP A 249 -2.89 5.45 -14.49
CA ASP A 249 -3.66 5.38 -15.73
C ASP A 249 -4.69 4.24 -15.73
N ALA A 250 -4.33 3.11 -15.12
CA ALA A 250 -5.20 1.93 -15.05
C ALA A 250 -6.43 2.11 -14.14
N VAL A 251 -6.38 3.06 -13.20
CA VAL A 251 -7.42 3.27 -12.19
C VAL A 251 -7.66 4.75 -11.93
N TYR A 252 -6.69 5.47 -11.35
CA TYR A 252 -6.93 6.79 -10.76
C TYR A 252 -7.37 7.85 -11.78
N HIS A 253 -6.83 7.78 -12.99
CA HIS A 253 -7.19 8.65 -14.10
C HIS A 253 -8.71 8.58 -14.37
N GLY A 254 -9.25 7.38 -14.59
CA GLY A 254 -10.68 7.21 -14.84
C GLY A 254 -11.54 7.18 -13.57
N HIS A 255 -11.27 6.23 -12.68
CA HIS A 255 -12.10 5.91 -11.51
C HIS A 255 -12.13 7.05 -10.48
N PHE A 256 -10.98 7.67 -10.21
CA PHE A 256 -10.88 8.79 -9.26
C PHE A 256 -10.91 10.16 -9.95
N LYS A 257 -11.20 10.20 -11.25
CA LYS A 257 -11.29 11.43 -12.05
C LYS A 257 -10.00 12.27 -12.00
N CYS A 258 -8.84 11.67 -11.71
CA CYS A 258 -7.56 12.38 -11.78
C CYS A 258 -7.12 12.48 -13.25
N ASN A 259 -7.89 13.20 -14.07
CA ASN A 259 -7.87 13.09 -15.54
C ASN A 259 -7.45 14.37 -16.27
N VAL A 260 -6.71 15.27 -15.63
CA VAL A 260 -6.12 16.44 -16.32
C VAL A 260 -5.09 15.98 -17.35
N ARG A 261 -4.24 15.00 -17.00
CA ARG A 261 -3.25 14.33 -17.86
C ARG A 261 -3.09 12.88 -17.43
N ARG A 262 -2.75 11.98 -18.36
CA ARG A 262 -2.35 10.59 -18.05
C ARG A 262 -0.89 10.56 -17.61
N LEU A 263 -0.50 9.51 -16.89
CA LEU A 263 0.90 9.25 -16.55
C LEU A 263 1.76 9.07 -17.80
N VAL A 264 1.25 8.40 -18.84
CA VAL A 264 1.98 8.24 -20.12
C VAL A 264 2.28 9.57 -20.82
N ASP A 265 1.57 10.65 -20.47
CA ASP A 265 1.78 12.00 -21.02
C ASP A 265 2.91 12.76 -20.27
N TYR A 266 3.52 12.16 -19.24
CA TYR A 266 4.69 12.67 -18.52
C TYR A 266 5.94 11.85 -18.88
N PRO A 267 6.83 12.34 -19.76
CA PRO A 267 7.94 11.56 -20.27
C PRO A 267 8.88 10.99 -19.20
N ALA A 268 9.31 11.81 -18.23
CA ALA A 268 10.24 11.36 -17.19
C ALA A 268 9.56 10.38 -16.23
N LEU A 269 8.34 10.68 -15.78
CA LEU A 269 7.57 9.79 -14.91
C LEU A 269 7.21 8.46 -15.58
N TRP A 270 6.86 8.47 -16.87
CA TRP A 270 6.55 7.26 -17.60
C TRP A 270 7.79 6.38 -17.75
N ALA A 271 8.92 6.96 -18.19
CA ALA A 271 10.19 6.25 -18.27
C ALA A 271 10.65 5.72 -16.90
N TYR A 272 10.51 6.52 -15.86
CA TYR A 272 10.80 6.15 -14.48
C TYR A 272 9.95 4.97 -14.00
N THR A 273 8.64 5.00 -14.25
CA THR A 273 7.72 3.93 -13.84
C THR A 273 8.02 2.62 -14.58
N ARG A 274 8.29 2.66 -15.89
CA ARG A 274 8.71 1.48 -16.68
C ARG A 274 10.03 0.91 -16.16
N ARG A 275 11.00 1.76 -15.82
CA ARG A 275 12.30 1.33 -15.25
C ARG A 275 12.12 0.56 -13.94
N LEU A 276 11.26 1.06 -13.04
CA LEU A 276 10.95 0.39 -11.77
C LEU A 276 10.15 -0.89 -11.97
N TYR A 277 9.20 -0.90 -12.90
CA TYR A 277 8.44 -2.11 -13.27
C TYR A 277 9.35 -3.22 -13.81
N ALA A 278 10.34 -2.85 -14.64
CA ALA A 278 11.31 -3.78 -15.21
C ALA A 278 12.30 -4.37 -14.19
N HIS A 279 12.30 -3.90 -12.93
CA HIS A 279 13.14 -4.48 -11.89
C HIS A 279 12.72 -5.96 -11.65
N PRO A 280 13.64 -6.93 -11.68
CA PRO A 280 13.30 -8.36 -11.64
C PRO A 280 12.47 -8.79 -10.42
N ALA A 281 12.72 -8.17 -9.26
CA ALA A 281 11.96 -8.43 -8.03
C ALA A 281 10.56 -7.79 -7.99
N VAL A 282 10.20 -6.94 -8.95
CA VAL A 282 9.01 -6.08 -8.88
C VAL A 282 7.91 -6.55 -9.83
N ALA A 283 8.24 -6.90 -11.08
CA ALA A 283 7.24 -7.38 -12.02
C ALA A 283 6.33 -8.50 -11.44
N PRO A 284 6.85 -9.51 -10.70
CA PRO A 284 6.03 -10.55 -10.09
C PRO A 284 5.09 -10.07 -8.97
N THR A 285 5.27 -8.86 -8.43
CA THR A 285 4.40 -8.33 -7.38
C THR A 285 3.16 -7.63 -7.93
N VAL A 286 3.12 -7.39 -9.25
CA VAL A 286 2.05 -6.65 -9.94
C VAL A 286 0.97 -7.60 -10.46
N ASP A 287 -0.28 -7.32 -10.11
CA ASP A 287 -1.45 -7.99 -10.66
C ASP A 287 -2.48 -6.95 -11.09
N PHE A 288 -2.54 -6.65 -12.39
CA PHE A 288 -3.45 -5.64 -12.93
C PHE A 288 -4.93 -6.07 -12.85
N ASP A 289 -5.22 -7.38 -12.83
CA ASP A 289 -6.58 -7.86 -12.67
C ASP A 289 -7.08 -7.58 -11.26
N HIS A 290 -6.29 -7.92 -10.23
CA HIS A 290 -6.59 -7.55 -8.84
C HIS A 290 -6.73 -6.04 -8.68
N ILE A 291 -5.77 -5.27 -9.21
CA ILE A 291 -5.80 -3.80 -9.16
C ILE A 291 -7.10 -3.29 -9.75
N ARG A 292 -7.39 -3.54 -11.03
CA ARG A 292 -8.54 -2.93 -11.71
C ARG A 292 -9.85 -3.41 -11.11
N ARG A 293 -10.01 -4.73 -10.91
CA ARG A 293 -11.25 -5.28 -10.37
C ARG A 293 -11.53 -4.79 -8.96
N HIS A 294 -10.51 -4.65 -8.10
CA HIS A 294 -10.71 -4.08 -6.76
C HIS A 294 -11.35 -2.70 -6.82
N TYR A 295 -10.73 -1.74 -7.51
CA TYR A 295 -11.21 -0.36 -7.48
C TYR A 295 -12.57 -0.19 -8.15
N TYR A 296 -12.74 -0.77 -9.34
CA TYR A 296 -13.96 -0.59 -10.10
C TYR A 296 -15.14 -1.37 -9.53
N GLN A 297 -14.94 -2.57 -8.94
CA GLN A 297 -16.04 -3.39 -8.41
C GLN A 297 -16.36 -3.12 -6.94
N SER A 298 -15.38 -2.69 -6.12
CA SER A 298 -15.58 -2.51 -4.67
C SER A 298 -16.13 -1.13 -4.32
N HIS A 299 -15.80 -0.08 -5.08
CA HIS A 299 -16.24 1.29 -4.81
C HIS A 299 -17.58 1.60 -5.50
N ARG A 300 -18.65 0.86 -5.14
CA ARG A 300 -19.99 1.01 -5.74
C ARG A 300 -20.61 2.39 -5.59
N HIS A 301 -20.17 3.17 -4.61
CA HIS A 301 -20.60 4.57 -4.43
C HIS A 301 -19.99 5.52 -5.49
N ILE A 302 -18.83 5.18 -6.08
CA ILE A 302 -18.23 5.91 -7.21
C ILE A 302 -18.68 5.31 -8.54
N ASN A 303 -18.68 3.98 -8.62
CA ASN A 303 -19.01 3.22 -9.83
C ASN A 303 -20.16 2.23 -9.54
N PRO A 304 -21.42 2.66 -9.56
CA PRO A 304 -22.57 1.83 -9.17
C PRO A 304 -22.67 0.50 -9.94
N THR A 305 -22.43 0.54 -11.25
CA THR A 305 -22.51 -0.63 -12.13
C THR A 305 -21.38 -1.63 -11.88
N GLY A 306 -20.25 -1.18 -11.32
CA GLY A 306 -19.08 -2.02 -11.07
C GLY A 306 -18.38 -2.50 -12.33
N ILE A 307 -18.68 -1.87 -13.48
CA ILE A 307 -18.02 -2.17 -14.75
C ILE A 307 -16.54 -1.85 -14.61
N VAL A 308 -15.70 -2.79 -15.04
CA VAL A 308 -14.25 -2.60 -15.18
C VAL A 308 -13.99 -2.15 -16.62
N PRO A 309 -13.41 -0.96 -16.87
CA PRO A 309 -13.17 -0.49 -18.23
C PRO A 309 -12.13 -1.38 -18.93
N ALA A 310 -12.16 -1.39 -20.26
CA ALA A 310 -11.21 -2.17 -21.08
C ALA A 310 -9.82 -1.52 -21.13
N GLY A 311 -9.74 -0.19 -21.21
CA GLY A 311 -8.49 0.57 -21.27
C GLY A 311 -8.12 1.33 -19.99
N PRO A 312 -7.05 2.15 -20.04
CA PRO A 312 -6.12 2.28 -21.15
C PRO A 312 -5.26 1.00 -21.33
N LEU A 313 -4.80 0.75 -22.56
CA LEU A 313 -3.78 -0.26 -22.82
C LEU A 313 -2.42 0.35 -22.47
N LEU A 314 -1.74 -0.23 -21.49
CA LEU A 314 -0.47 0.25 -20.97
C LEU A 314 0.59 -0.80 -21.23
N ASP A 315 1.69 -0.38 -21.86
CA ASP A 315 2.85 -1.25 -22.05
C ASP A 315 3.99 -0.82 -21.12
N PHE A 316 4.09 -1.54 -20.00
CA PHE A 316 5.19 -1.37 -19.06
C PHE A 316 6.44 -2.16 -19.46
N SER A 317 6.30 -3.14 -20.36
CA SER A 317 7.43 -3.89 -20.88
C SER A 317 8.21 -2.98 -21.82
N GLY A 318 9.53 -3.00 -21.76
CA GLY A 318 10.42 -2.12 -22.52
C GLY A 318 10.45 -2.38 -24.04
N GLY A 319 9.43 -3.03 -24.61
CA GLY A 319 9.33 -3.36 -26.03
C GLY A 319 9.09 -2.16 -26.92
#